data_AF-A0A7T3KVJ0-F1
#
_entry.id   AF-A0A7T3KVJ0-F1
#
_cell.length_a   1.000
_cell.length_b   1.000
_cell.length_c   1.000
_cell.angle_alpha   90.00
_cell.angle_beta   90.00
_cell.angle_gamma   90.00
#
_symmetry.space_group_name_H-M   'P 1'
#
loop_
_entity.id
_entity.type
_entity.pdbx_description
1 polymer ?
#
loop_
_entity_poly.entity_id
_entity_poly.type
_entity_poly.pdbx_seq_one_letter_code
_entity_poly.pdbx_strand_id
1 'polypeptide(L)' 'MSGFNEEDRIPMVAAIVVVVVSNVVGYSLGVVIYMSILAAPIAVVAFMIVRRALYGSALPDVLASDA' A
#
# COMPACT_ATOMS: atom_id res chain seq x y z
N MET A 1 7.56 13.33 -18.00
CA MET A 1 6.53 12.95 -17.02
C MET A 1 7.16 11.97 -16.05
N SER A 2 7.56 12.42 -14.86
CA SER A 2 8.08 11.57 -13.79
C SER A 2 6.90 10.86 -13.10
N GLY A 3 6.22 9.98 -13.84
CA GLY A 3 4.97 9.38 -13.41
C GLY A 3 5.10 7.88 -13.36
N PHE A 4 5.20 7.34 -12.14
CA PHE A 4 5.04 5.94 -11.74
C PHE A 4 5.68 4.89 -12.65
N ASN A 5 6.67 4.18 -12.11
CA ASN A 5 7.20 2.98 -12.77
C ASN A 5 6.05 1.97 -12.98
N GLU A 6 5.99 1.33 -14.15
CA GLU A 6 4.87 0.44 -14.48
C GLU A 6 4.73 -0.72 -13.49
N GLU A 7 5.87 -1.14 -12.94
CA GLU A 7 5.98 -2.17 -11.91
C GLU A 7 5.22 -1.82 -10.63
N ASP A 8 5.11 -0.54 -10.29
CA ASP A 8 4.46 -0.08 -9.05
C ASP A 8 2.93 -0.03 -9.15
N ARG A 9 2.35 -0.16 -10.36
CA ARG A 9 0.89 -0.04 -10.56
C ARG A 9 0.11 -1.13 -9.82
N ILE A 10 0.53 -2.40 -9.93
CA ILE A 10 -0.16 -3.52 -9.27
C ILE A 10 -0.01 -3.45 -7.74
N PRO A 11 1.20 -3.25 -7.18
CA PRO A 11 1.37 -3.00 -5.75
C PRO A 11 0.54 -1.81 -5.24
N MET A 12 0.42 -0.73 -6.03
CA MET A 12 -0.39 0.43 -5.67
C MET A 12 -1.88 0.10 -5.61
N VAL A 13 -2.41 -0.70 -6.54
CA VAL A 13 -3.79 -1.19 -6.49
C VAL A 13 -4.03 -2.00 -5.20
N ALA A 14 -3.10 -2.87 -4.82
CA ALA A 14 -3.20 -3.62 -3.57
C ALA A 14 -3.26 -2.70 -2.33
N ALA A 15 -2.44 -1.66 -2.28
CA ALA A 15 -2.48 -0.66 -1.21
C ALA A 15 -3.83 0.06 -1.15
N ILE A 16 -4.38 0.48 -2.30
CA ILE A 16 -5.68 1.14 -2.37
C ILE A 16 -6.80 0.22 -1.86
N VAL A 17 -6.79 -1.05 -2.28
CA VAL A 17 -7.78 -2.05 -1.83
C VAL A 17 -7.73 -2.18 -0.31
N VAL A 18 -6.55 -2.24 0.29
CA VAL A 18 -6.40 -2.30 1.75
C VAL A 18 -7.02 -1.08 2.42
N VAL A 19 -6.74 0.13 1.94
CA VAL A 19 -7.34 1.36 2.51
C VAL A 19 -8.86 1.33 2.44
N VAL A 20 -9.43 0.92 1.31
CA VAL A 20 -10.89 0.84 1.14
C VAL A 20 -11.49 -0.20 2.09
N VAL A 21 -10.90 -1.41 2.14
CA VAL A 21 -11.36 -2.48 3.03
C VAL A 21 -11.26 -2.07 4.49
N SER A 22 -10.14 -1.47 4.92
CA SER A 22 -9.97 -0.98 6.28
C SER A 22 -11.02 0.07 6.67
N ASN A 23 -11.41 0.96 5.76
CA ASN A 23 -12.48 1.92 6.01
C ASN A 23 -13.86 1.26 6.12
N VAL A 24 -14.19 0.32 5.23
CA VAL A 24 -15.46 -0.43 5.27
C VAL A 24 -15.58 -1.23 6.58
N VAL A 25 -14.52 -1.91 6.97
CA VAL A 25 -14.46 -2.66 8.23
C VAL A 25 -14.53 -1.72 9.43
N GLY A 26 -13.75 -0.63 9.41
CA GLY A 26 -13.75 0.38 10.48
C GLY A 26 -15.11 1.03 10.69
N TYR A 27 -15.85 1.30 9.61
CA TYR A 27 -17.21 1.84 9.65
C TYR A 27 -18.19 0.83 10.24
N SER A 28 -18.14 -0.41 9.77
CA SER A 28 -19.03 -1.48 10.23
C SER A 28 -18.85 -1.79 11.73
N LEU A 29 -17.65 -1.59 12.26
CA LEU A 29 -17.31 -1.85 13.66
C LEU A 29 -17.39 -0.59 14.56
N GLY A 30 -17.72 0.58 14.00
CA GLY A 30 -17.77 1.84 14.77
C GLY A 30 -16.41 2.36 15.24
N VAL A 31 -15.30 1.86 14.68
CA VAL A 31 -13.91 2.20 15.08
C VAL A 31 -13.13 2.89 13.97
N VAL A 32 -13.83 3.64 13.10
CA VAL A 32 -13.27 4.31 11.91
C VAL A 32 -11.99 5.09 12.25
N ILE A 33 -11.99 5.88 13.33
CA ILE A 33 -10.83 6.72 13.70
C ILE A 33 -9.57 5.86 13.93
N TYR A 34 -9.68 4.77 14.70
CA TYR A 34 -8.56 3.88 14.98
C TYR A 34 -8.12 3.11 13.74
N MET A 35 -9.08 2.64 12.94
CA MET A 35 -8.78 1.91 11.71
C MET A 35 -8.14 2.79 10.64
N SER A 36 -8.51 4.06 10.53
CA SER A 36 -7.91 4.99 9.57
C SER A 36 -6.44 5.29 9.89
N ILE A 37 -6.07 5.35 11.17
CA ILE A 37 -4.67 5.50 11.60
C ILE A 37 -3.85 4.27 11.18
N LEU A 38 -4.41 3.07 11.35
CA LEU A 38 -3.73 1.81 11.01
C LEU A 38 -3.77 1.49 9.51
N ALA A 39 -4.75 2.00 8.77
CA ALA A 39 -4.93 1.68 7.35
C ALA A 39 -3.71 2.07 6.51
N ALA A 40 -3.12 3.24 6.77
CA ALA A 40 -1.95 3.73 6.05
C ALA A 40 -0.72 2.80 6.18
N PRO A 41 -0.23 2.47 7.39
CA PRO A 41 0.90 1.55 7.52
C PRO A 41 0.58 0.14 7.00
N ILE A 42 -0.65 -0.35 7.15
CA ILE A 42 -1.03 -1.67 6.61
C ILE A 42 -1.03 -1.64 5.07
N ALA A 43 -1.51 -0.57 4.44
CA ALA A 43 -1.49 -0.41 2.99
C ALA A 43 -0.05 -0.36 2.45
N VAL A 44 0.86 0.29 3.17
CA VAL A 44 2.29 0.32 2.84
C VAL A 44 2.91 -1.08 2.93
N VAL A 45 2.59 -1.85 3.98
CA VAL A 45 3.03 -3.25 4.09
C VAL A 45 2.48 -4.10 2.94
N ALA A 46 1.21 -3.94 2.59
CA ALA A 46 0.60 -4.66 1.46
C ALA A 46 1.29 -4.33 0.13
N PHE A 47 1.60 -3.06 -0.12
CA PHE A 47 2.40 -2.64 -1.26
C PHE A 47 3.74 -3.40 -1.30
N MET A 48 4.49 -3.36 -0.19
CA MET A 48 5.81 -3.99 -0.11
C MET A 48 5.75 -5.50 -0.35
N ILE A 49 4.74 -6.18 0.22
CA ILE A 49 4.54 -7.62 0.04
C ILE A 49 4.30 -7.95 -1.44
N VAL A 50 3.37 -7.23 -2.08
CA VAL A 50 3.02 -7.48 -3.48
C VAL A 50 4.20 -7.16 -4.40
N ARG A 51 4.90 -6.04 -4.16
CA ARG A 51 6.06 -5.67 -4.98
C ARG A 51 7.20 -6.67 -4.84
N ARG A 52 7.47 -7.13 -3.61
CA ARG A 52 8.49 -8.16 -3.37
C ARG A 52 8.12 -9.50 -4.00
N ALA A 53 6.85 -9.88 -4.00
CA ALA A 53 6.39 -11.12 -4.63
C ALA A 53 6.48 -11.08 -6.15
N LEU A 54 6.23 -9.93 -6.78
CA LEU A 54 6.21 -9.79 -8.24
C LEU A 54 7.59 -9.46 -8.84
N TYR A 55 8.36 -8.59 -8.17
CA TYR A 55 9.58 -7.98 -8.73
C TYR A 55 10.83 -8.22 -7.87
N GLY A 56 10.72 -8.98 -6.78
CA GLY A 56 11.85 -9.31 -5.90
C GLY A 56 12.32 -8.18 -4.98
N SER A 57 11.92 -6.93 -5.21
CA SER A 57 12.24 -5.76 -4.39
C SER A 57 11.03 -5.24 -3.62
N ALA A 58 11.20 -4.94 -2.33
CA ALA A 58 10.14 -4.39 -1.48
C ALA A 58 9.96 -2.88 -1.66
N LEU A 59 11.00 -2.16 -2.10
CA LEU A 59 11.02 -0.69 -2.18
C LEU A 59 11.15 -0.22 -3.62
N PRO A 60 10.29 0.73 -4.07
CA PRO A 60 10.42 1.39 -5.37
C PRO A 60 11.87 1.77 -5.65
N ASP A 61 12.31 1.64 -6.89
CA ASP A 61 13.73 1.85 -7.22
C ASP A 61 14.18 3.28 -6.92
N VAL A 62 13.27 4.25 -7.03
CA VAL A 62 13.45 5.65 -6.62
C VAL A 62 13.67 5.84 -5.11
N LEU A 63 13.23 4.91 -4.27
CA LEU A 63 13.50 4.92 -2.82
C LEU A 63 14.68 4.02 -2.46
N ALA A 64 15.00 3.04 -3.30
CA ALA A 64 16.13 2.14 -3.11
C ALA A 64 17.47 2.75 -3.59
N SER A 65 17.45 3.65 -4.59
CA SER A 65 18.66 4.33 -5.09
C SER A 65 19.24 5.35 -4.12
N ASP A 66 18.41 5.82 -3.18
CA ASP A 66 18.75 6.90 -2.23
C ASP A 66 19.08 6.36 -0.83
N ALA A 67 19.11 5.04 -0.63
CA ALA A 67 19.40 4.34 0.62
C ALA A 67 20.78 3.68 0.61
#